data_AF-A0A842KTJ4-F1
#
_entry.id   AF-A0A842KTJ4-F1
#
_cell.length_a   1.000
_cell.length_b   1.000
_cell.length_c   1.000
_cell.angle_alpha   90.00
_cell.angle_beta   90.00
_cell.angle_gamma   90.00
#
_symmetry.space_group_name_H-M   'P 1'
#
loop_
_entity.id
_entity.type
_entity.pdbx_description
1 polymer ?
#
loop_
_entity_poly.entity_id
_entity_poly.type
_entity_poly.pdbx_seq_one_letter_code
_entity_poly.pdbx_strand_id
1 'polypeptide(L)'
;MSILLALAVYLIPLPGIGSSGHAALSLLVFAIIMWISEFVPLAVTSMIILFIQPIIGIQSFKDAVIGFANPIIFLMIGGFIMADAIRESGLALRLTYTLLSKLGISADWTLFVSIFSTGLLSAWIENVVAFAMLLPVIREIVGLMGCENAEDGESNFAKSMVLGASFGSLAGGLATEIGTAPNLMAAAYTGIPFSNWMIFGFPLSIVLMLIIWRILLRVFPPEVRGAKNETIDDKLSLLGPMKRDEKITLFILSFAILLWVTAGWTGLDSYSVALIAGVLFIFTGVITWRDAQKNIDWGLIIFFGGALSLGSALLNTGAARWLIEDIIVALGSPSPLLITLVLMV
;
A
#
# COMPACT_ATOMS: atom_id res chain seq x y z
N MET A 1 14.71 3.58 26.36
CA MET A 1 14.31 2.17 26.37
C MET A 1 14.94 1.39 25.20
N SER A 2 14.76 1.84 23.96
CA SER A 2 15.38 1.20 22.75
C SER A 2 16.88 0.94 22.88
N ILE A 3 17.66 1.95 23.28
CA ILE A 3 19.12 1.83 23.47
C ILE A 3 19.46 0.82 24.58
N LEU A 4 18.71 0.83 25.70
CA LEU A 4 18.98 -0.06 26.83
C LEU A 4 18.71 -1.53 26.47
N LEU A 5 17.62 -1.81 25.76
CA LEU A 5 17.30 -3.16 25.30
C LEU A 5 18.25 -3.63 24.20
N ALA A 6 18.64 -2.74 23.28
CA ALA A 6 19.67 -3.04 22.29
C ALA A 6 21.02 -3.36 22.96
N LEU A 7 21.42 -2.59 23.97
CA LEU A 7 22.63 -2.86 24.77
C LEU A 7 22.52 -4.17 25.54
N ALA A 8 21.35 -4.48 26.10
CA ALA A 8 21.13 -5.77 26.76
C ALA A 8 21.35 -6.93 25.79
N VAL A 9 20.77 -6.87 24.58
CA VAL A 9 20.97 -7.90 23.55
C VAL A 9 22.42 -7.95 23.08
N TYR A 10 23.10 -6.81 22.98
CA TYR A 10 24.51 -6.75 22.61
C TYR A 10 25.44 -7.38 23.65
N LEU A 11 25.10 -7.26 24.94
CA LEU A 11 25.91 -7.74 26.05
C LEU A 11 25.60 -9.19 26.45
N ILE A 12 24.40 -9.69 26.13
CA ILE A 12 24.04 -11.09 26.38
C ILE A 12 24.76 -11.99 25.36
N PRO A 13 25.59 -12.95 25.79
CA PRO A 13 26.24 -13.87 24.87
C PRO A 13 25.19 -14.84 24.30
N LEU A 14 24.94 -14.77 22.99
CA LEU A 14 24.12 -15.75 22.28
C LEU A 14 25.05 -16.81 21.65
N PRO A 15 24.99 -18.07 22.07
CA PRO A 15 25.82 -19.11 21.50
C PRO A 15 25.39 -19.39 20.04
N GLY A 16 26.36 -19.65 19.16
CA GLY A 16 26.10 -20.06 17.78
C GLY A 16 26.06 -18.94 16.73
N ILE A 17 26.28 -17.68 17.13
CA ILE A 17 26.30 -16.53 16.20
C ILE A 17 27.58 -15.69 16.37
N GLY A 18 28.13 -15.20 15.26
CA GLY A 18 29.33 -14.34 15.26
C GLY A 18 29.07 -12.97 15.90
N SER A 19 30.15 -12.23 16.20
CA SER A 19 30.06 -10.88 16.80
C SER A 19 29.28 -9.88 15.94
N SER A 20 29.45 -9.94 14.61
CA SER A 20 28.69 -9.11 13.68
C SER A 20 27.20 -9.47 13.66
N GLY A 21 26.85 -10.75 13.81
CA GLY A 21 25.47 -11.20 13.90
C GLY A 21 24.79 -10.78 15.21
N HIS A 22 25.51 -10.85 16.33
CA HIS A 22 25.04 -10.27 17.60
C HIS A 22 24.75 -8.77 17.49
N ALA A 23 25.67 -8.02 16.89
CA ALA A 23 25.49 -6.59 16.67
C ALA A 23 24.27 -6.30 15.78
N ALA A 24 24.04 -7.12 14.75
CA ALA A 24 22.88 -7.00 13.87
C ALA A 24 21.55 -7.27 14.60
N LEU A 25 21.49 -8.28 15.48
CA LEU A 25 20.32 -8.55 16.32
C LEU A 25 20.03 -7.42 17.31
N SER A 26 21.08 -6.87 17.93
CA SER A 26 20.95 -5.70 18.81
C SER A 26 20.38 -4.50 18.05
N LEU A 27 20.90 -4.23 16.85
CA LEU A 27 20.40 -3.16 15.99
C LEU A 27 18.96 -3.40 15.50
N LEU A 28 18.57 -4.66 15.28
CA LEU A 28 17.19 -5.03 14.97
C LEU A 28 16.24 -4.69 16.11
N VAL A 29 16.58 -5.03 17.34
CA VAL A 29 15.76 -4.69 18.52
C VAL A 29 15.66 -3.17 18.68
N PHE A 30 16.76 -2.44 18.49
CA PHE A 30 16.74 -0.99 18.45
C PHE A 30 15.76 -0.46 17.39
N ALA A 31 15.88 -0.95 16.15
CA ALA A 31 15.08 -0.53 15.01
C ALA A 31 13.58 -0.76 15.25
N ILE A 32 13.20 -1.96 15.69
CA ILE A 32 11.81 -2.33 15.97
C ILE A 32 11.21 -1.40 17.02
N ILE A 33 11.90 -1.16 18.15
CA ILE A 33 11.38 -0.29 19.20
C ILE A 33 11.25 1.14 18.69
N MET A 34 12.23 1.64 17.95
CA MET A 34 12.20 3.00 17.40
C MET A 34 11.08 3.20 16.38
N TRP A 35 10.84 2.21 15.51
CA TRP A 35 9.74 2.27 14.52
C TRP A 35 8.37 2.11 15.18
N ILE A 36 8.18 1.19 16.13
CA ILE A 36 6.89 1.01 16.82
C ILE A 36 6.56 2.20 17.72
N SER A 37 7.55 2.76 18.42
CA SER A 37 7.33 3.91 19.30
C SER A 37 7.22 5.23 18.57
N GLU A 38 7.60 5.29 17.28
CA GLU A 38 7.68 6.50 16.46
C GLU A 38 8.35 7.69 17.19
N PHE A 39 9.35 7.42 18.05
CA PHE A 39 10.03 8.45 18.83
C PHE A 39 10.68 9.54 17.95
N VAL A 40 11.14 9.14 16.77
CA VAL A 40 11.53 10.01 15.66
C VAL A 40 10.91 9.47 14.37
N PRO A 41 10.76 10.29 13.30
CA PRO A 41 10.21 9.82 12.04
C PRO A 41 10.92 8.58 11.50
N LEU A 42 10.18 7.68 10.84
CA LEU A 42 10.68 6.39 10.35
C LEU A 42 11.97 6.53 9.52
N ALA A 43 12.04 7.55 8.67
CA ALA A 43 13.21 7.88 7.87
C ALA A 43 14.46 8.20 8.71
N VAL A 44 14.28 8.96 9.80
CA VAL A 44 15.39 9.33 10.70
C VAL A 44 15.94 8.07 11.38
N THR A 45 15.06 7.19 11.85
CA THR A 45 15.47 5.88 12.39
C THR A 45 16.24 5.07 11.35
N SER A 46 15.77 5.02 10.09
CA SER A 46 16.46 4.32 9.01
C SER A 46 17.84 4.91 8.65
N MET A 47 18.00 6.23 8.72
CA MET A 47 19.30 6.88 8.57
C MET A 47 20.23 6.54 9.74
N ILE A 48 19.73 6.54 10.98
CA ILE A 48 20.51 6.13 12.16
C ILE A 48 21.02 4.70 11.98
N ILE A 49 20.14 3.78 11.57
CA ILE A 49 20.50 2.37 11.31
C ILE A 49 21.59 2.26 10.24
N LEU A 50 21.51 3.05 9.17
CA LEU A 50 22.53 3.06 8.11
C LEU A 50 23.93 3.43 8.66
N PHE A 51 24.05 4.49 9.45
CA PHE A 51 25.36 4.94 9.96
C PHE A 51 25.89 4.11 11.13
N ILE A 52 25.01 3.51 11.95
CA ILE A 52 25.44 2.71 13.11
C ILE A 52 26.11 1.40 12.68
N GLN A 53 25.65 0.75 11.60
CA GLN A 53 26.16 -0.54 11.14
C GLN A 53 27.70 -0.65 11.07
N PRO A 54 28.43 0.28 10.42
CA PRO A 54 29.89 0.24 10.43
C PRO A 54 30.52 0.54 11.79
N ILE A 55 29.86 1.35 12.64
CA ILE A 55 30.39 1.74 13.96
C ILE A 55 30.41 0.55 14.92
N ILE A 56 29.34 -0.26 14.90
CA ILE A 56 29.22 -1.45 15.77
C ILE A 56 29.74 -2.74 15.10
N GLY A 57 30.41 -2.62 13.95
CA GLY A 57 31.10 -3.74 13.30
C GLY A 57 30.19 -4.76 12.62
N ILE A 58 29.01 -4.36 12.14
CA ILE A 58 28.10 -5.24 11.39
C ILE A 58 28.60 -5.41 9.95
N GLN A 59 28.70 -4.30 9.20
CA GLN A 59 29.14 -4.27 7.81
C GLN A 59 29.63 -2.87 7.42
N SER A 60 30.32 -2.77 6.27
CA SER A 60 30.81 -1.46 5.80
C SER A 60 29.65 -0.54 5.40
N PHE A 61 29.88 0.79 5.42
CA PHE A 61 28.87 1.74 4.93
C PHE A 61 28.49 1.48 3.46
N LYS A 62 29.47 1.04 2.63
CA LYS A 62 29.26 0.71 1.23
C LYS A 62 28.28 -0.45 1.07
N ASP A 63 28.34 -1.45 1.94
CA ASP A 63 27.40 -2.59 1.91
C ASP A 63 26.05 -2.19 2.49
N ALA A 64 26.05 -1.39 3.57
CA ALA A 64 24.83 -0.91 4.20
C ALA A 64 23.99 -0.03 3.26
N VAL A 65 24.61 0.84 2.45
CA VAL A 65 23.87 1.74 1.56
C VAL A 65 23.21 1.02 0.38
N ILE A 66 23.60 -0.23 0.05
CA ILE A 66 23.00 -1.01 -1.05
C ILE A 66 21.49 -1.20 -0.85
N GLY A 67 21.03 -1.34 0.41
CA GLY A 67 19.60 -1.44 0.72
C GLY A 67 18.78 -0.24 0.21
N PHE A 68 19.37 0.96 0.19
CA PHE A 68 18.74 2.19 -0.31
C PHE A 68 18.75 2.30 -1.84
N ALA A 69 19.56 1.47 -2.52
CA ALA A 69 19.63 1.38 -3.97
C ALA A 69 18.86 0.17 -4.52
N ASN A 70 18.03 -0.49 -3.70
CA ASN A 70 17.24 -1.63 -4.14
C ASN A 70 16.26 -1.22 -5.25
N PRO A 71 16.11 -2.01 -6.34
CA PRO A 71 15.17 -1.71 -7.43
C PRO A 71 13.73 -1.41 -7.01
N ILE A 72 13.27 -1.99 -5.89
CA ILE A 72 11.93 -1.73 -5.35
C ILE A 72 11.70 -0.25 -4.99
N ILE A 73 12.77 0.48 -4.64
CA ILE A 73 12.70 1.92 -4.35
C ILE A 73 12.25 2.68 -5.60
N PHE A 74 12.70 2.27 -6.79
CA PHE A 74 12.30 2.88 -8.05
C PHE A 74 10.87 2.52 -8.47
N LEU A 75 10.41 1.30 -8.15
CA LEU A 75 9.00 0.92 -8.27
C LEU A 75 8.13 1.87 -7.42
N MET A 76 8.54 2.12 -6.18
CA MET A 76 7.81 2.99 -5.26
C MET A 76 7.79 4.45 -5.72
N ILE A 77 8.92 4.99 -6.22
CA ILE A 77 8.97 6.34 -6.81
C ILE A 77 8.00 6.45 -8.00
N GLY A 78 8.07 5.52 -8.95
CA GLY A 78 7.16 5.52 -10.11
C GLY A 78 5.69 5.36 -9.70
N GLY A 79 5.43 4.49 -8.71
CA GLY A 79 4.10 4.28 -8.11
C GLY A 79 3.53 5.55 -7.48
N PHE A 80 4.33 6.29 -6.70
CA PHE A 80 3.89 7.56 -6.11
C PHE A 80 3.60 8.65 -7.15
N ILE A 81 4.43 8.76 -8.19
CA ILE A 81 4.19 9.70 -9.30
C ILE A 81 2.89 9.35 -10.02
N MET A 82 2.67 8.07 -10.30
CA MET A 82 1.43 7.59 -10.91
C MET A 82 0.22 7.85 -10.01
N ALA A 83 0.33 7.60 -8.70
CA ALA A 83 -0.72 7.86 -7.73
C ALA A 83 -1.11 9.34 -7.70
N ASP A 84 -0.13 10.24 -7.71
CA ASP A 84 -0.37 11.67 -7.76
C ASP A 84 -1.08 12.08 -9.06
N ALA A 85 -0.68 11.53 -10.20
CA ALA A 85 -1.33 11.80 -11.48
C ALA A 85 -2.79 11.28 -11.54
N ILE A 86 -3.06 10.10 -10.96
CA ILE A 86 -4.43 9.58 -10.83
C ILE A 86 -5.29 10.56 -10.03
N ARG A 87 -4.76 11.06 -8.91
CA ARG A 87 -5.45 12.00 -8.03
C ARG A 87 -5.72 13.33 -8.74
N GLU A 88 -4.70 13.97 -9.29
CA GLU A 88 -4.81 15.30 -9.91
C GLU A 88 -5.67 15.29 -11.19
N SER A 89 -5.66 14.19 -11.95
CA SER A 89 -6.45 14.11 -13.19
C SER A 89 -7.95 14.09 -12.97
N GLY A 90 -8.44 13.72 -11.78
CA GLY A 90 -9.88 13.54 -11.51
C GLY A 90 -10.47 12.24 -12.09
N LEU A 91 -9.64 11.36 -12.67
CA LEU A 91 -10.08 10.10 -13.26
C LEU A 91 -10.82 9.21 -12.24
N ALA A 92 -10.28 9.12 -11.02
CA ALA A 92 -10.87 8.35 -9.93
C ALA A 92 -12.33 8.75 -9.61
N LEU A 93 -12.57 10.06 -9.56
CA LEU A 93 -13.88 10.64 -9.31
C LEU A 93 -14.86 10.26 -10.43
N ARG A 94 -14.43 10.42 -11.69
CA ARG A 94 -15.24 10.07 -12.85
C ARG A 94 -15.60 8.59 -12.88
N LEU A 95 -14.64 7.69 -12.61
CA LEU A 95 -14.88 6.25 -12.58
C LEU A 95 -15.90 5.89 -11.49
N THR A 96 -15.80 6.52 -10.32
CA THR A 96 -16.72 6.31 -9.19
C THR A 96 -18.16 6.67 -9.57
N TYR A 97 -18.41 7.89 -10.07
CA TYR A 97 -19.77 8.27 -10.49
C TYR A 97 -20.27 7.47 -11.69
N THR A 98 -19.39 7.13 -12.64
CA THR A 98 -19.77 6.28 -13.79
C THR A 98 -20.21 4.88 -13.36
N LEU A 99 -19.55 4.31 -12.36
CA LEU A 99 -19.98 3.03 -11.79
C LEU A 99 -21.33 3.17 -11.10
N LEU A 100 -21.52 4.28 -10.37
CA LEU A 100 -22.74 4.56 -9.65
C LEU A 100 -23.96 4.77 -10.56
N SER A 101 -23.82 5.47 -11.68
CA SER A 101 -24.94 5.61 -12.63
C SER A 101 -25.31 4.33 -13.33
N LYS A 102 -24.33 3.46 -13.62
CA LYS A 102 -24.58 2.16 -14.26
C LYS A 102 -25.29 1.18 -13.34
N LEU A 103 -24.96 1.18 -12.05
CA LEU A 103 -25.53 0.24 -11.06
C LEU A 103 -26.83 0.76 -10.43
N GLY A 104 -27.03 2.08 -10.42
CA GLY A 104 -28.20 2.74 -9.88
C GLY A 104 -28.07 3.11 -8.40
N ILE A 105 -29.06 3.85 -7.91
CA ILE A 105 -29.04 4.49 -6.58
C ILE A 105 -29.86 3.71 -5.57
N SER A 106 -29.27 2.64 -5.04
CA SER A 106 -29.81 1.89 -3.90
C SER A 106 -28.77 1.80 -2.80
N ALA A 107 -29.21 1.55 -1.56
CA ALA A 107 -28.27 1.38 -0.44
C ALA A 107 -27.27 0.22 -0.67
N ASP A 108 -27.69 -0.85 -1.35
CA ASP A 108 -26.85 -2.01 -1.67
C ASP A 108 -25.75 -1.63 -2.69
N TRP A 109 -26.12 -0.99 -3.79
CA TRP A 109 -25.19 -0.65 -4.88
C TRP A 109 -24.32 0.57 -4.57
N THR A 110 -24.82 1.54 -3.82
CA THR A 110 -24.00 2.68 -3.34
C THR A 110 -22.89 2.20 -2.41
N LEU A 111 -23.18 1.24 -1.52
CA LEU A 111 -22.15 0.61 -0.69
C LEU A 111 -21.16 -0.19 -1.53
N PHE A 112 -21.65 -0.96 -2.51
CA PHE A 112 -20.77 -1.65 -3.46
C PHE A 112 -19.81 -0.68 -4.15
N VAL A 113 -20.32 0.44 -4.67
CA VAL A 113 -19.52 1.48 -5.32
C VAL A 113 -18.51 2.08 -4.35
N SER A 114 -18.88 2.35 -3.11
CA SER A 114 -17.97 2.85 -2.07
C SER A 114 -16.78 1.90 -1.85
N ILE A 115 -17.06 0.62 -1.67
CA ILE A 115 -16.04 -0.42 -1.43
C ILE A 115 -15.15 -0.60 -2.66
N PHE A 116 -15.75 -0.86 -3.82
CA PHE A 116 -15.02 -1.22 -5.03
C PHE A 116 -14.27 -0.04 -5.65
N SER A 117 -14.83 1.16 -5.62
CA SER A 117 -14.11 2.33 -6.15
C SER A 117 -12.90 2.63 -5.28
N THR A 118 -13.04 2.59 -3.96
CA THR A 118 -11.91 2.82 -3.05
C THR A 118 -10.88 1.71 -3.17
N GLY A 119 -11.29 0.44 -3.17
CA GLY A 119 -10.38 -0.69 -3.27
C GLY A 119 -9.64 -0.77 -4.61
N LEU A 120 -10.33 -0.54 -5.74
CA LEU A 120 -9.67 -0.52 -7.04
C LEU A 120 -8.67 0.63 -7.18
N LEU A 121 -8.92 1.77 -6.53
CA LEU A 121 -7.93 2.86 -6.47
C LEU A 121 -6.74 2.48 -5.59
N SER A 122 -7.03 1.91 -4.42
CA SER A 122 -6.03 1.42 -3.45
C SER A 122 -5.10 0.34 -4.01
N ALA A 123 -5.52 -0.34 -5.07
CA ALA A 123 -4.66 -1.26 -5.80
C ALA A 123 -3.47 -0.55 -6.47
N TRP A 124 -3.52 0.78 -6.66
CA TRP A 124 -2.51 1.55 -7.39
C TRP A 124 -1.95 2.73 -6.59
N ILE A 125 -2.65 3.14 -5.54
CA ILE A 125 -2.28 4.27 -4.67
C ILE A 125 -2.37 3.84 -3.21
N GLU A 126 -1.71 4.57 -2.32
CA GLU A 126 -1.69 4.24 -0.89
C GLU A 126 -3.10 4.25 -0.28
N ASN A 127 -3.37 3.32 0.65
CA ASN A 127 -4.70 3.03 1.21
C ASN A 127 -5.37 4.23 1.87
N VAL A 128 -4.64 4.99 2.67
CA VAL A 128 -5.14 6.19 3.34
C VAL A 128 -5.41 7.29 2.31
N VAL A 129 -4.55 7.43 1.30
CA VAL A 129 -4.76 8.39 0.19
C VAL A 129 -6.02 8.05 -0.62
N ALA A 130 -6.22 6.78 -0.99
CA ALA A 130 -7.41 6.34 -1.73
C ALA A 130 -8.70 6.63 -0.96
N PHE A 131 -8.72 6.26 0.32
CA PHE A 131 -9.86 6.53 1.20
C PHE A 131 -10.12 8.03 1.35
N ALA A 132 -9.09 8.82 1.63
CA ALA A 132 -9.22 10.27 1.81
C ALA A 132 -9.71 10.98 0.54
N MET A 133 -9.29 10.51 -0.63
CA MET A 133 -9.70 11.07 -1.92
C MET A 133 -11.19 10.80 -2.22
N LEU A 134 -11.71 9.62 -1.89
CA LEU A 134 -13.12 9.30 -2.11
C LEU A 134 -14.05 9.68 -0.97
N LEU A 135 -13.54 9.98 0.22
CA LEU A 135 -14.35 10.35 1.37
C LEU A 135 -15.33 11.51 1.10
N PRO A 136 -14.97 12.61 0.40
CA PRO A 136 -15.92 13.66 0.04
C PRO A 136 -17.07 13.14 -0.84
N VAL A 137 -16.76 12.27 -1.80
CA VAL A 137 -17.74 11.64 -2.72
C VAL A 137 -18.68 10.74 -1.95
N ILE A 138 -18.14 9.95 -1.03
CA ILE A 138 -18.91 9.06 -0.17
C ILE A 138 -19.87 9.86 0.71
N ARG A 139 -19.41 10.98 1.29
CA ARG A 139 -20.26 11.89 2.07
C ARG A 139 -21.37 12.50 1.21
N GLU A 140 -21.06 12.89 -0.02
CA GLU A 140 -22.08 13.38 -0.96
C GLU A 140 -23.14 12.30 -1.26
N ILE A 141 -22.72 11.06 -1.55
CA ILE A 141 -23.65 9.94 -1.79
C ILE A 141 -24.55 9.69 -0.56
N VAL A 142 -23.98 9.76 0.65
CA VAL A 142 -24.75 9.64 1.89
C VAL A 142 -25.80 10.76 2.02
N GLY A 143 -25.44 11.99 1.67
CA GLY A 143 -26.38 13.12 1.62
C GLY A 143 -27.51 12.90 0.60
N LEU A 144 -27.19 12.43 -0.61
CA LEU A 144 -28.17 12.12 -1.67
C LEU A 144 -29.20 11.06 -1.26
N MET A 145 -28.80 10.14 -0.38
CA MET A 145 -29.68 9.10 0.18
C MET A 145 -30.58 9.63 1.31
N GLY A 146 -30.44 10.91 1.70
CA GLY A 146 -31.29 11.59 2.67
C GLY A 146 -30.88 11.39 4.13
N CYS A 147 -29.60 11.11 4.39
CA CYS A 147 -29.00 11.01 5.72
C CYS A 147 -28.40 12.36 6.13
N GLU A 148 -29.24 13.32 6.55
CA GLU A 148 -28.82 14.72 6.75
C GLU A 148 -27.98 14.98 8.02
N ASN A 149 -27.81 14.01 8.93
CA ASN A 149 -26.97 14.10 10.14
C ASN A 149 -26.05 12.87 10.30
N ALA A 150 -25.43 12.42 9.21
CA ALA A 150 -24.56 11.25 9.21
C ALA A 150 -23.38 11.35 10.22
N GLU A 151 -22.97 12.56 10.58
CA GLU A 151 -21.82 12.82 11.47
C GLU A 151 -22.11 12.47 12.95
N ASP A 152 -23.38 12.40 13.35
CA ASP A 152 -23.79 12.03 14.71
C ASP A 152 -23.60 10.53 14.99
N GLY A 153 -23.27 9.74 13.96
CA GLY A 153 -22.99 8.32 14.11
C GLY A 153 -24.24 7.50 14.44
N GLU A 154 -25.44 7.96 14.08
CA GLU A 154 -26.69 7.21 14.28
C GLU A 154 -27.07 6.38 13.05
N SER A 155 -26.71 6.86 11.85
CA SER A 155 -27.04 6.22 10.56
C SER A 155 -26.21 4.95 10.31
N ASN A 156 -26.88 3.80 10.14
CA ASN A 156 -26.22 2.54 9.77
C ASN A 156 -25.71 2.61 8.34
N PHE A 157 -26.48 3.21 7.44
CA PHE A 157 -26.07 3.42 6.06
C PHE A 157 -24.79 4.27 5.98
N ALA A 158 -24.73 5.44 6.62
CA ALA A 158 -23.54 6.28 6.62
C ALA A 158 -22.30 5.57 7.20
N LYS A 159 -22.45 4.85 8.32
CA LYS A 159 -21.38 4.02 8.90
C LYS A 159 -20.87 3.00 7.89
N SER A 160 -21.77 2.23 7.29
CA SER A 160 -21.41 1.20 6.32
C SER A 160 -20.71 1.77 5.10
N MET A 161 -21.11 2.96 4.62
CA MET A 161 -20.47 3.62 3.49
C MET A 161 -19.01 4.02 3.78
N VAL A 162 -18.76 4.62 4.94
CA VAL A 162 -17.40 5.05 5.35
C VAL A 162 -16.53 3.84 5.71
N LEU A 163 -17.05 2.89 6.49
CA LEU A 163 -16.36 1.64 6.81
C LEU A 163 -16.11 0.80 5.55
N GLY A 164 -17.04 0.79 4.61
CA GLY A 164 -16.93 0.11 3.33
C GLY A 164 -15.78 0.65 2.50
N ALA A 165 -15.63 1.96 2.40
CA ALA A 165 -14.48 2.55 1.72
C ALA A 165 -13.17 2.26 2.46
N SER A 166 -13.15 2.33 3.79
CA SER A 166 -11.97 2.05 4.61
C SER A 166 -11.51 0.59 4.48
N PHE A 167 -12.41 -0.38 4.69
CA PHE A 167 -12.06 -1.79 4.50
C PHE A 167 -11.83 -2.14 3.02
N GLY A 168 -12.54 -1.47 2.11
CA GLY A 168 -12.34 -1.58 0.68
C GLY A 168 -10.92 -1.16 0.28
N SER A 169 -10.39 -0.06 0.82
CA SER A 169 -9.01 0.36 0.56
C SER A 169 -8.00 -0.67 1.06
N LEU A 170 -8.18 -1.19 2.29
CA LEU A 170 -7.31 -2.24 2.83
C LEU A 170 -7.34 -3.52 1.99
N ALA A 171 -8.53 -3.99 1.57
CA ALA A 171 -8.66 -5.16 0.69
C ALA A 171 -8.07 -4.89 -0.71
N GLY A 172 -8.28 -3.68 -1.24
CA GLY A 172 -7.74 -3.19 -2.51
C GLY A 172 -6.22 -3.17 -2.55
N GLY A 173 -5.58 -2.71 -1.47
CA GLY A 173 -4.13 -2.62 -1.36
C GLY A 173 -3.41 -3.98 -1.46
N LEU A 174 -4.12 -5.10 -1.26
CA LEU A 174 -3.58 -6.45 -1.46
C LEU A 174 -3.49 -6.86 -2.94
N ALA A 175 -4.15 -6.11 -3.84
CA ALA A 175 -4.29 -6.51 -5.25
C ALA A 175 -2.97 -6.49 -6.04
N THR A 176 -2.08 -5.54 -5.74
CA THR A 176 -0.81 -5.35 -6.45
C THR A 176 0.34 -5.14 -5.46
N GLU A 177 1.58 -5.24 -5.95
CA GLU A 177 2.77 -4.94 -5.15
C GLU A 177 2.82 -3.50 -4.64
N ILE A 178 2.24 -2.54 -5.38
CA ILE A 178 2.32 -1.10 -5.08
C ILE A 178 1.34 -0.69 -3.99
N GLY A 179 0.20 -1.41 -3.86
CA GLY A 179 -0.92 -0.96 -3.04
C GLY A 179 -0.60 -0.74 -1.56
N THR A 180 0.38 -1.48 -0.99
CA THR A 180 0.79 -1.27 0.40
C THR A 180 2.25 -1.60 0.66
N ALA A 181 2.83 -0.96 1.67
CA ALA A 181 4.23 -1.12 2.06
C ALA A 181 4.64 -2.59 2.32
N PRO A 182 3.88 -3.41 3.07
CA PRO A 182 4.22 -4.82 3.25
C PRO A 182 4.38 -5.60 1.94
N ASN A 183 3.59 -5.30 0.91
CA ASN A 183 3.69 -5.97 -0.39
C ASN A 183 5.00 -5.61 -1.09
N LEU A 184 5.38 -4.34 -1.11
CA LEU A 184 6.67 -3.89 -1.64
C LEU A 184 7.84 -4.58 -0.91
N MET A 185 7.75 -4.71 0.41
CA MET A 185 8.80 -5.35 1.21
C MET A 185 8.91 -6.84 0.86
N ALA A 186 7.78 -7.54 0.74
CA ALA A 186 7.75 -8.93 0.32
C ALA A 186 8.28 -9.10 -1.13
N ALA A 187 7.90 -8.21 -2.06
CA ALA A 187 8.39 -8.22 -3.43
C ALA A 187 9.91 -8.03 -3.48
N ALA A 188 10.48 -7.16 -2.64
CA ALA A 188 11.91 -6.90 -2.57
C ALA A 188 12.75 -8.14 -2.17
N TYR A 189 12.19 -9.05 -1.35
CA TYR A 189 12.88 -10.27 -0.93
C TYR A 189 12.56 -11.49 -1.79
N THR A 190 11.33 -11.58 -2.30
CA THR A 190 10.88 -12.76 -3.06
C THR A 190 11.23 -12.67 -4.54
N GLY A 191 11.36 -11.46 -5.09
CA GLY A 191 11.57 -11.24 -6.52
C GLY A 191 10.44 -11.78 -7.39
N ILE A 192 9.23 -11.97 -6.81
CA ILE A 192 8.05 -12.41 -7.55
C ILE A 192 7.75 -11.36 -8.63
N PRO A 193 7.58 -11.77 -9.91
CA PRO A 193 7.18 -10.84 -10.95
C PRO A 193 5.81 -10.23 -10.67
N PHE A 194 5.62 -8.96 -11.03
CA PHE A 194 4.38 -8.22 -10.81
C PHE A 194 3.14 -8.89 -11.40
N SER A 195 3.27 -9.50 -12.58
CA SER A 195 2.20 -10.31 -13.18
C SER A 195 1.76 -11.46 -12.27
N ASN A 196 2.72 -12.14 -11.64
CA ASN A 196 2.44 -13.28 -10.78
C ASN A 196 1.80 -12.83 -9.47
N TRP A 197 2.24 -11.71 -8.90
CA TRP A 197 1.59 -11.12 -7.74
C TRP A 197 0.11 -10.82 -8.03
N MET A 198 -0.17 -10.17 -9.17
CA MET A 198 -1.55 -9.82 -9.55
C MET A 198 -2.46 -11.03 -9.75
N ILE A 199 -1.93 -12.15 -10.28
CA ILE A 199 -2.71 -13.38 -10.47
C ILE A 199 -3.30 -13.90 -9.14
N PHE A 200 -2.61 -13.68 -8.02
CA PHE A 200 -3.11 -14.05 -6.69
C PHE A 200 -3.78 -12.90 -5.95
N GLY A 201 -3.15 -11.72 -5.94
CA GLY A 201 -3.60 -10.55 -5.19
C GLY A 201 -4.94 -10.00 -5.70
N PHE A 202 -5.10 -9.87 -7.02
CA PHE A 202 -6.30 -9.26 -7.59
C PHE A 202 -7.57 -10.09 -7.34
N PRO A 203 -7.58 -11.42 -7.58
CA PRO A 203 -8.72 -12.26 -7.22
C PRO A 203 -9.02 -12.26 -5.72
N LEU A 204 -7.98 -12.33 -4.87
CA LEU A 204 -8.16 -12.29 -3.42
C LEU A 204 -8.80 -10.97 -2.97
N SER A 205 -8.31 -9.84 -3.49
CA SER A 205 -8.86 -8.51 -3.21
C SER A 205 -10.33 -8.41 -3.58
N ILE A 206 -10.72 -8.90 -4.77
CA ILE A 206 -12.13 -8.92 -5.21
C ILE A 206 -12.98 -9.76 -4.26
N VAL A 207 -12.52 -10.96 -3.90
CA VAL A 207 -13.25 -11.84 -2.97
C VAL A 207 -13.44 -11.16 -1.61
N LEU A 208 -12.39 -10.54 -1.07
CA LEU A 208 -12.48 -9.81 0.19
C LEU A 208 -13.43 -8.62 0.11
N MET A 209 -13.39 -7.83 -0.96
CA MET A 209 -14.34 -6.72 -1.17
C MET A 209 -15.79 -7.20 -1.26
N LEU A 210 -16.05 -8.34 -1.91
CA LEU A 210 -17.39 -8.95 -1.94
C LEU A 210 -17.84 -9.42 -0.54
N ILE A 211 -16.92 -10.01 0.24
CA ILE A 211 -17.19 -10.43 1.62
C ILE A 211 -17.51 -9.22 2.49
N ILE A 212 -16.67 -8.17 2.44
CA ILE A 212 -16.87 -6.91 3.16
C ILE A 212 -18.23 -6.32 2.83
N TRP A 213 -18.58 -6.25 1.55
CA TRP A 213 -19.87 -5.75 1.08
C TRP A 213 -21.04 -6.51 1.73
N ARG A 214 -21.02 -7.85 1.70
CA ARG A 214 -22.09 -8.66 2.27
C ARG A 214 -22.12 -8.64 3.80
N ILE A 215 -20.98 -8.54 4.46
CA ILE A 215 -20.92 -8.44 5.93
C ILE A 215 -21.48 -7.09 6.39
N LEU A 216 -21.07 -5.99 5.77
CA LEU A 216 -21.50 -4.65 6.18
C LEU A 216 -23.01 -4.46 6.04
N LEU A 217 -23.65 -5.00 4.99
CA LEU A 217 -25.11 -4.97 4.85
C LEU A 217 -25.85 -5.75 5.95
N ARG A 218 -25.22 -6.80 6.49
CA ARG A 218 -25.82 -7.60 7.57
C ARG A 218 -25.61 -6.97 8.94
N VAL A 219 -24.42 -6.41 9.18
CA VAL A 219 -24.06 -5.80 10.47
C VAL A 219 -24.68 -4.41 10.62
N PHE A 220 -24.78 -3.66 9.51
CA PHE A 220 -25.37 -2.33 9.44
C PHE A 220 -26.52 -2.32 8.41
N PRO A 221 -27.69 -2.90 8.74
CA PRO A 221 -28.83 -2.89 7.85
C PRO A 221 -29.22 -1.44 7.49
N PRO A 222 -29.31 -1.10 6.18
CA PRO A 222 -29.55 0.27 5.77
C PRO A 222 -30.99 0.69 6.03
N GLU A 223 -31.16 1.84 6.67
CA GLU A 223 -32.44 2.50 6.95
C GLU A 223 -33.02 3.21 5.72
N VAL A 224 -32.19 3.47 4.72
CA VAL A 224 -32.55 4.08 3.43
C VAL A 224 -32.62 3.02 2.33
N ARG A 225 -33.51 3.20 1.35
CA ARG A 225 -33.68 2.25 0.22
C ARG A 225 -33.14 2.78 -1.11
N GLY A 226 -33.25 4.08 -1.37
CA GLY A 226 -32.80 4.73 -2.61
C GLY A 226 -32.83 6.25 -2.49
N ALA A 227 -32.30 6.96 -3.49
CA ALA A 227 -32.25 8.42 -3.49
C ALA A 227 -33.65 9.05 -3.46
N LYS A 228 -33.77 10.16 -2.73
CA LYS A 228 -35.07 10.82 -2.49
C LYS A 228 -35.50 11.74 -3.62
N ASN A 229 -34.60 12.51 -4.26
CA ASN A 229 -35.01 13.55 -5.24
C ASN A 229 -33.99 13.97 -6.31
N GLU A 230 -32.67 13.77 -6.14
CA GLU A 230 -31.67 14.12 -7.16
C GLU A 230 -31.25 12.88 -7.97
N THR A 231 -31.39 12.96 -9.29
CA THR A 231 -30.87 11.93 -10.19
C THR A 231 -29.35 12.09 -10.30
N ILE A 232 -28.60 11.01 -10.11
CA ILE A 232 -27.15 10.98 -10.33
C ILE A 232 -26.76 11.43 -11.73
N ASP A 233 -27.66 11.27 -12.69
CA ASP A 233 -27.49 11.78 -14.05
C ASP A 233 -27.28 13.31 -14.10
N ASP A 234 -27.88 14.08 -13.18
CA ASP A 234 -27.64 15.51 -13.08
C ASP A 234 -26.21 15.80 -12.64
N LYS A 235 -25.68 15.03 -11.68
CA LYS A 235 -24.29 15.15 -11.20
C LYS A 235 -23.26 14.64 -12.21
N LEU A 236 -23.60 13.58 -12.96
CA LEU A 236 -22.77 13.09 -14.06
C LEU A 236 -22.75 14.08 -15.23
N SER A 237 -23.87 14.74 -15.50
CA SER A 237 -23.92 15.82 -16.50
C SER A 237 -23.05 17.02 -16.08
N LEU A 238 -22.93 17.30 -14.78
CA LEU A 238 -22.06 18.35 -14.22
C LEU A 238 -20.56 18.04 -14.39
N LEU A 239 -20.15 16.76 -14.42
CA LEU A 239 -18.76 16.37 -14.73
C LEU A 239 -18.38 16.63 -16.19
N GLY A 240 -19.37 16.77 -17.08
CA GLY A 240 -19.17 17.02 -18.50
C GLY A 240 -18.39 15.91 -19.23
N PRO A 241 -17.94 16.17 -20.48
CA PRO A 241 -17.13 15.21 -21.23
C PRO A 241 -15.77 14.97 -20.56
N MET A 242 -15.19 13.80 -20.81
CA MET A 242 -13.90 13.43 -20.25
C MET A 242 -12.81 14.44 -20.64
N LYS A 243 -12.17 15.04 -19.63
CA LYS A 243 -11.13 16.06 -19.78
C LYS A 243 -9.87 15.45 -20.39
N ARG A 244 -8.97 16.32 -20.87
CA ARG A 244 -7.68 15.90 -21.45
C ARG A 244 -6.88 15.03 -20.47
N ASP A 245 -6.74 15.48 -19.23
CA ASP A 245 -5.87 14.82 -18.25
C ASP A 245 -6.44 13.46 -17.83
N GLU A 246 -7.75 13.36 -17.65
CA GLU A 246 -8.44 12.08 -17.40
C GLU A 246 -8.20 11.05 -18.52
N LYS A 247 -8.25 11.48 -19.79
CA LYS A 247 -7.98 10.60 -20.95
C LYS A 247 -6.53 10.15 -21.01
N ILE A 248 -5.60 11.08 -20.79
CA ILE A 248 -4.17 10.79 -20.78
C ILE A 248 -3.84 9.83 -19.64
N THR A 249 -4.38 10.08 -18.44
CA THR A 249 -4.20 9.18 -17.29
C THR A 249 -4.75 7.80 -17.57
N LEU A 250 -5.97 7.68 -18.09
CA LEU A 250 -6.53 6.37 -18.44
C LEU A 250 -5.64 5.63 -19.46
N PHE A 251 -5.12 6.34 -20.45
CA PHE A 251 -4.20 5.77 -21.44
C PHE A 251 -2.89 5.30 -20.81
N ILE A 252 -2.21 6.14 -20.03
CA ILE A 252 -0.92 5.79 -19.41
C ILE A 252 -1.08 4.63 -18.43
N LEU A 253 -2.16 4.60 -17.63
CA LEU A 253 -2.45 3.46 -16.74
C LEU A 253 -2.69 2.17 -17.52
N SER A 254 -3.52 2.22 -18.56
CA SER A 254 -3.79 1.05 -19.40
C SER A 254 -2.51 0.55 -20.08
N PHE A 255 -1.65 1.47 -20.51
CA PHE A 255 -0.35 1.16 -21.08
C PHE A 255 0.61 0.53 -20.06
N ALA A 256 0.69 1.08 -18.85
CA ALA A 256 1.51 0.51 -17.77
C ALA A 256 1.05 -0.91 -17.39
N ILE A 257 -0.27 -1.12 -17.25
CA ILE A 257 -0.85 -2.45 -17.00
C ILE A 257 -0.50 -3.42 -18.12
N LEU A 258 -0.60 -3.00 -19.38
CA LEU A 258 -0.24 -3.83 -20.52
C LEU A 258 1.25 -4.22 -20.47
N LEU A 259 2.15 -3.29 -20.15
CA LEU A 259 3.58 -3.57 -20.00
C LEU A 259 3.86 -4.54 -18.85
N TRP A 260 3.21 -4.38 -17.69
CA TRP A 260 3.36 -5.30 -16.57
C TRP A 260 2.85 -6.71 -16.88
N VAL A 261 1.70 -6.84 -17.55
CA VAL A 261 1.16 -8.15 -17.95
C VAL A 261 2.05 -8.82 -19.00
N THR A 262 2.66 -8.03 -19.89
CA THR A 262 3.57 -8.52 -20.94
C THR A 262 5.04 -8.52 -20.51
N ALA A 263 5.36 -8.29 -19.23
CA ALA A 263 6.72 -8.22 -18.70
C ALA A 263 7.52 -9.50 -18.99
N GLY A 264 6.87 -10.67 -18.91
CA GLY A 264 7.48 -11.96 -19.24
C GLY A 264 7.92 -12.11 -20.70
N TRP A 265 7.39 -11.30 -21.63
CA TRP A 265 7.77 -11.29 -23.04
C TRP A 265 8.68 -10.13 -23.41
N THR A 266 8.45 -8.96 -22.82
CA THR A 266 9.20 -7.73 -23.09
C THR A 266 10.53 -7.69 -22.35
N GLY A 267 10.67 -8.44 -21.25
CA GLY A 267 11.82 -8.38 -20.36
C GLY A 267 11.90 -7.08 -19.56
N LEU A 268 10.82 -6.27 -19.54
CA LEU A 268 10.75 -5.05 -18.76
C LEU A 268 10.40 -5.37 -17.31
N ASP A 269 11.32 -5.05 -16.41
CA ASP A 269 11.06 -5.17 -14.97
C ASP A 269 9.97 -4.21 -14.48
N SER A 270 9.30 -4.60 -13.39
CA SER A 270 8.19 -3.85 -12.79
C SER A 270 8.56 -2.41 -12.44
N TYR A 271 9.75 -2.19 -11.90
CA TYR A 271 10.27 -0.87 -11.54
C TYR A 271 10.52 0.02 -12.77
N SER A 272 10.97 -0.56 -13.89
CA SER A 272 11.17 0.17 -15.15
C SER A 272 9.83 0.65 -15.71
N VAL A 273 8.80 -0.20 -15.69
CA VAL A 273 7.44 0.18 -16.15
C VAL A 273 6.87 1.32 -15.31
N ALA A 274 7.03 1.28 -13.99
CA ALA A 274 6.57 2.35 -13.10
C ALA A 274 7.28 3.69 -13.38
N LEU A 275 8.60 3.67 -13.63
CA LEU A 275 9.35 4.86 -14.01
C LEU A 275 8.94 5.39 -15.39
N ILE A 276 8.71 4.51 -16.36
CA ILE A 276 8.19 4.89 -17.69
C ILE A 276 6.85 5.61 -17.54
N ALA A 277 5.93 5.05 -16.76
CA ALA A 277 4.64 5.70 -16.47
C ALA A 277 4.82 7.07 -15.83
N GLY A 278 5.68 7.18 -14.81
CA GLY A 278 5.99 8.44 -14.14
C GLY A 278 6.55 9.51 -15.09
N VAL A 279 7.49 9.13 -15.98
CA VAL A 279 8.04 10.02 -17.01
C VAL A 279 6.95 10.47 -17.98
N LEU A 280 6.08 9.56 -18.43
CA LEU A 280 4.97 9.89 -19.33
C LEU A 280 3.98 10.88 -18.69
N PHE A 281 3.69 10.74 -17.39
CA PHE A 281 2.81 11.66 -16.68
C PHE A 281 3.37 13.08 -16.60
N ILE A 282 4.67 13.21 -16.32
CA ILE A 282 5.35 14.50 -16.29
C ILE A 282 5.45 15.10 -17.69
N PHE A 283 5.82 14.29 -18.69
CA PHE A 283 5.98 14.74 -20.06
C PHE A 283 4.67 15.23 -20.70
N THR A 284 3.56 14.56 -20.39
CA THR A 284 2.23 14.93 -20.91
C THR A 284 1.63 16.16 -20.23
N GLY A 285 2.19 16.57 -19.09
CA GLY A 285 1.76 17.73 -18.31
C GLY A 285 0.57 17.47 -17.39
N VAL A 286 0.21 16.20 -17.12
CA VAL A 286 -0.85 15.84 -16.16
C VAL A 286 -0.46 16.28 -14.74
N ILE A 287 0.82 16.12 -14.41
CA ILE A 287 1.44 16.64 -13.19
C ILE A 287 2.79 17.26 -13.52
N THR A 288 3.24 18.22 -12.71
CA THR A 288 4.59 18.76 -12.82
C THR A 288 5.56 17.96 -11.95
N TRP A 289 6.87 18.06 -12.23
CA TRP A 289 7.89 17.50 -11.34
C TRP A 289 7.81 18.06 -9.92
N ARG A 290 7.37 19.32 -9.76
CA ARG A 290 7.19 19.95 -8.45
C ARG A 290 6.05 19.28 -7.67
N ASP A 291 4.97 18.91 -8.34
CA ASP A 291 3.86 18.19 -7.73
C ASP A 291 4.32 16.81 -7.27
N ALA A 292 4.99 16.06 -8.17
CA ALA A 292 5.61 14.78 -7.84
C ALA A 292 6.54 14.87 -6.62
N GLN A 293 7.47 15.83 -6.59
CA GLN A 293 8.38 16.02 -5.46
C GLN A 293 7.68 16.27 -4.12
N LYS A 294 6.57 17.00 -4.15
CA LYS A 294 5.79 17.34 -2.95
C LYS A 294 4.97 16.16 -2.45
N ASN A 295 4.44 15.34 -3.36
CA ASN A 295 3.48 14.29 -3.05
C ASN A 295 4.11 12.89 -2.87
N ILE A 296 5.36 12.69 -3.29
CA ILE A 296 6.13 11.49 -2.98
C ILE A 296 6.43 11.43 -1.47
N ASP A 297 6.14 10.29 -0.84
CA ASP A 297 6.56 10.02 0.54
C ASP A 297 8.03 9.60 0.59
N TRP A 298 8.91 10.61 0.63
CA TRP A 298 10.35 10.40 0.82
C TRP A 298 10.68 9.75 2.16
N GLY A 299 9.81 9.93 3.16
CA GLY A 299 9.95 9.31 4.47
C GLY A 299 9.88 7.78 4.35
N LEU A 300 8.87 7.30 3.62
CA LEU A 300 8.69 5.88 3.33
C LEU A 300 9.84 5.33 2.47
N ILE A 301 10.30 6.07 1.46
CA ILE A 301 11.46 5.68 0.63
C ILE A 301 12.71 5.40 1.48
N ILE A 302 13.07 6.34 2.35
CA ILE A 302 14.22 6.21 3.23
C ILE A 302 13.99 5.10 4.27
N PHE A 303 12.75 4.94 4.76
CA PHE A 303 12.38 3.85 5.65
C PHE A 303 12.70 2.48 5.03
N PHE A 304 12.21 2.21 3.81
CA PHE A 304 12.46 0.98 3.07
C PHE A 304 13.95 0.71 2.86
N GLY A 305 14.71 1.73 2.45
CA GLY A 305 16.15 1.60 2.26
C GLY A 305 16.87 1.13 3.54
N GLY A 306 16.50 1.69 4.69
CA GLY A 306 17.05 1.28 6.00
C GLY A 306 16.61 -0.13 6.41
N ALA A 307 15.35 -0.49 6.16
CA ALA A 307 14.84 -1.81 6.47
C ALA A 307 15.49 -2.92 5.61
N LEU A 308 15.69 -2.66 4.31
CA LEU A 308 16.41 -3.56 3.40
C LEU A 308 17.90 -3.63 3.73
N SER A 309 18.51 -2.51 4.12
CA SER A 309 19.89 -2.46 4.60
C SER A 309 20.11 -3.38 5.81
N LEU A 310 19.25 -3.22 6.83
CA LEU A 310 19.32 -4.03 8.04
C LEU A 310 18.97 -5.50 7.79
N GLY A 311 17.97 -5.77 6.93
CA GLY A 311 17.63 -7.14 6.56
C GLY A 311 18.76 -7.86 5.83
N SER A 312 19.45 -7.17 4.90
CA SER A 312 20.66 -7.70 4.25
C SER A 312 21.77 -7.97 5.27
N ALA A 313 21.96 -7.08 6.24
CA ALA A 313 22.93 -7.28 7.32
C ALA A 313 22.62 -8.52 8.16
N LEU A 314 21.34 -8.75 8.50
CA LEU A 314 20.91 -9.93 9.26
C LEU A 314 21.14 -11.23 8.47
N LEU A 315 20.93 -11.21 7.15
CA LEU A 315 21.20 -12.36 6.28
C LEU A 315 22.71 -12.63 6.16
N ASN A 316 23.51 -11.60 5.88
CA ASN A 316 24.95 -11.73 5.63
C ASN A 316 25.74 -12.13 6.88
N THR A 317 25.28 -11.72 8.06
CA THR A 317 25.92 -12.07 9.34
C THR A 317 25.48 -13.42 9.91
N GLY A 318 24.51 -14.08 9.28
CA GLY A 318 23.92 -15.34 9.76
C GLY A 318 22.90 -15.16 10.90
N ALA A 319 22.64 -13.92 11.33
CA ALA A 319 21.68 -13.61 12.38
C ALA A 319 20.25 -14.05 12.06
N ALA A 320 19.82 -13.85 10.82
CA ALA A 320 18.50 -14.28 10.37
C ALA A 320 18.36 -15.82 10.45
N ARG A 321 19.41 -16.56 10.09
CA ARG A 321 19.42 -18.03 10.17
C ARG A 321 19.35 -18.50 11.63
N TRP A 322 20.16 -17.89 12.50
CA TRP A 322 20.17 -18.20 13.93
C TRP A 322 18.78 -17.99 14.58
N LEU A 323 18.08 -16.90 14.23
CA LEU A 323 16.73 -16.63 14.78
C LEU A 323 15.69 -17.69 14.43
N ILE A 324 15.79 -18.29 13.23
CA ILE A 324 14.76 -19.19 12.72
C ILE A 324 15.08 -20.68 12.93
N GLU A 325 16.32 -21.04 13.26
CA GLU A 325 16.73 -22.45 13.44
C GLU A 325 15.86 -23.16 14.50
N ASP A 326 15.73 -22.57 15.69
CA ASP A 326 14.90 -23.14 16.76
C ASP A 326 13.40 -23.10 16.44
N ILE A 327 12.95 -22.06 15.73
CA ILE A 327 11.55 -21.91 15.31
C ILE A 327 11.18 -22.99 14.29
N ILE A 328 12.05 -23.28 13.33
CA ILE A 328 11.84 -24.33 12.33
C ILE A 328 11.83 -25.70 13.00
N VAL A 329 12.74 -25.96 13.95
CA VAL A 329 12.76 -27.21 14.72
C VAL A 329 11.48 -27.37 15.54
N ALA A 330 11.00 -26.31 16.20
CA ALA A 330 9.78 -26.34 16.98
C ALA A 330 8.51 -26.49 16.13
N LEU A 331 8.46 -25.87 14.95
CA LEU A 331 7.33 -25.97 14.03
C LEU A 331 7.31 -27.28 13.22
N GLY A 332 8.46 -27.95 13.09
CA GLY A 332 8.61 -29.17 12.30
C GLY A 332 8.40 -28.91 10.80
N SER A 333 7.35 -29.47 10.22
CA SER A 333 6.94 -29.25 8.82
C SER A 333 5.56 -28.59 8.76
N PRO A 334 5.43 -27.32 9.18
CA PRO A 334 4.14 -26.64 9.15
C PRO A 334 3.66 -26.53 7.71
N SER A 335 2.37 -26.76 7.48
CA SER A 335 1.79 -26.55 6.15
C SER A 335 2.02 -25.10 5.71
N PRO A 336 2.23 -24.84 4.40
CA PRO A 336 2.34 -23.46 3.89
C PRO A 336 1.18 -22.56 4.33
N LEU A 337 -0.02 -23.14 4.49
CA LEU A 337 -1.20 -22.42 4.98
C LEU A 337 -1.06 -21.95 6.45
N LEU A 338 -0.49 -22.78 7.32
CA LEU A 338 -0.26 -22.44 8.72
C LEU A 338 0.80 -21.34 8.84
N ILE A 339 1.87 -21.41 8.03
CA ILE A 339 2.89 -20.35 7.97
C ILE A 339 2.25 -19.03 7.54
N THR A 340 1.44 -19.05 6.48
CA THR A 340 0.75 -17.85 6.00
C THR A 340 -0.21 -17.29 7.05
N LEU A 341 -1.00 -18.12 7.73
CA LEU A 341 -1.92 -17.66 8.78
C LEU A 341 -1.20 -17.06 9.98
N VAL A 342 -0.05 -17.61 10.39
CA VAL A 342 0.75 -17.06 11.51
C VAL A 342 1.42 -15.75 11.11
N LEU A 343 1.86 -15.60 9.86
CA LEU A 343 2.52 -14.38 9.37
C LEU A 343 1.54 -13.27 8.95
N MET A 344 0.26 -13.59 8.72
CA MET A 344 -0.80 -12.63 8.38
C MET A 344 -1.53 -12.03 9.59
N VAL A 345 -1.21 -12.49 10.81
CA VAL A 345 -1.72 -11.95 12.09
C VAL A 345 -0.65 -11.04 12.69
#